data_AF-A0A5R2MZQ1-F1
#
_entry.id   AF-A0A5R2MZQ1-F1
#
_cell.length_a   1.000
_cell.length_b   1.000
_cell.length_c   1.000
_cell.angle_alpha   90.00
_cell.angle_beta   90.00
_cell.angle_gamma   90.00
#
_symmetry.space_group_name_H-M   'P 1'
#
loop_
_entity.id
_entity.type
_entity.pdbx_description
1 polymer ?
#
loop_
_entity_poly.entity_id
_entity_poly.type
_entity_poly.pdbx_seq_one_letter_code
_entity_poly.pdbx_strand_id
1 'polypeptide(L)'
;FTIKGKKGDTVVDQDEYIRRGATIDAMTKMRPAFDKDGTVTAANASGINDGGAGALLMSEAEAARRGVTPLARIASWATAVVDPAIMGTGPIPAS
;
A
#
# COMPACT_ATOMS: atom_id res chain seq x y z
N PHE A 1 -1.08 2.25 16.55
CA PHE A 1 0.21 2.57 17.18
C PHE A 1 0.03 3.75 18.13
N THR A 2 0.81 3.84 19.21
CA THR A 2 0.67 4.92 20.20
C THR A 2 1.86 5.88 20.12
N ILE A 3 1.58 7.16 19.88
CA ILE A 3 2.57 8.23 19.89
C ILE A 3 2.61 8.83 21.31
N LYS A 4 3.78 8.79 21.94
CA LYS A 4 4.01 9.39 23.26
C LYS A 4 4.21 10.90 23.12
N GLY A 5 3.50 11.69 23.92
CA GLY A 5 3.56 13.16 23.88
C GLY A 5 3.65 13.79 25.27
N LYS A 6 4.17 15.02 25.35
CA LYS A 6 4.32 15.75 26.62
C LYS A 6 2.98 16.04 27.33
N LYS A 7 1.87 16.07 26.58
CA LYS A 7 0.51 16.32 27.09
C LYS A 7 -0.34 15.05 27.20
N GLY A 8 0.27 13.87 27.03
CA GLY A 8 -0.40 12.58 26.99
C GLY A 8 -0.16 11.84 25.68
N ASP A 9 -0.68 10.62 25.63
CA ASP A 9 -0.51 9.69 24.53
C ASP A 9 -1.61 9.86 23.48
N THR A 10 -1.26 9.67 22.22
CA THR A 10 -2.22 9.61 21.10
C THR A 10 -2.22 8.22 20.50
N VAL A 11 -3.39 7.58 20.45
CA VAL A 11 -3.56 6.30 19.75
C VAL A 11 -3.95 6.59 18.30
N VAL A 12 -3.21 6.01 17.36
CA VAL A 12 -3.49 6.08 15.93
C VAL A 12 -3.78 4.65 15.44
N ASP A 13 -5.04 4.38 15.13
CA ASP A 13 -5.52 3.04 14.75
C ASP A 13 -6.41 3.05 13.50
N GLN A 14 -6.52 4.19 12.82
CA GLN A 14 -7.28 4.36 11.58
C GLN A 14 -6.38 4.88 10.47
N ASP A 15 -6.68 4.48 9.23
CA ASP A 15 -6.05 5.04 8.03
C ASP A 15 -6.50 6.50 7.83
N GLU A 16 -5.53 7.42 7.75
CA GLU A 16 -5.81 8.85 7.65
C GLU A 16 -5.99 9.37 6.21
N TYR A 17 -5.47 8.64 5.21
CA TYR A 17 -5.44 9.11 3.83
C TYR A 17 -6.78 9.01 3.09
N ILE A 18 -7.80 8.43 3.73
CA ILE A 18 -9.11 8.19 3.12
C ILE A 18 -9.84 9.53 2.89
N ARG A 19 -10.05 9.88 1.62
CA ARG A 19 -10.79 11.08 1.22
C ARG A 19 -12.30 10.85 1.31
N ARG A 20 -12.87 11.11 2.48
CA ARG A 20 -14.33 11.06 2.67
C ARG A 20 -15.01 12.18 1.87
N GLY A 21 -16.08 11.86 1.15
CA GLY A 21 -16.83 12.83 0.34
C GLY A 21 -16.16 13.19 -0.99
N ALA A 22 -15.24 12.35 -1.49
CA ALA A 22 -14.62 12.58 -2.79
C ALA A 22 -15.66 12.51 -3.93
N THR A 23 -15.64 13.48 -4.84
CA THR A 23 -16.56 13.55 -5.99
C THR A 23 -15.80 13.67 -7.30
N ILE A 24 -16.38 13.15 -8.39
CA ILE A 24 -15.83 13.26 -9.74
C ILE A 24 -15.62 14.74 -10.12
N ASP A 25 -16.59 15.60 -9.82
CA ASP A 25 -16.53 17.04 -10.15
C ASP A 25 -15.37 17.76 -9.48
N ALA A 26 -14.99 17.34 -8.26
CA ALA A 26 -13.85 17.91 -7.56
C ALA A 26 -12.53 17.33 -8.10
N MET A 27 -12.48 16.03 -8.38
CA MET A 27 -11.27 15.35 -8.88
C MET A 27 -10.87 15.81 -10.28
N THR A 28 -11.84 16.00 -11.18
CA THR A 28 -11.59 16.42 -12.58
C THR A 28 -11.03 17.83 -12.71
N LYS A 29 -11.24 18.67 -11.68
CA LYS A 29 -10.70 20.05 -11.62
C LYS A 29 -9.27 20.11 -11.09
N MET A 30 -8.69 19.00 -10.65
CA MET A 30 -7.33 18.99 -10.11
C MET A 30 -6.29 19.22 -11.21
N ARG A 31 -5.28 20.03 -10.90
CA ARG A 31 -4.19 20.31 -11.84
C ARG A 31 -3.28 19.08 -11.99
N PRO A 32 -2.72 18.86 -13.19
CA PRO A 32 -1.68 17.86 -13.41
C PRO A 32 -0.49 18.05 -12.45
N ALA A 33 0.06 16.94 -11.95
CA ALA A 33 1.08 16.95 -10.89
C ALA A 33 2.52 16.90 -11.42
N PHE A 34 2.74 16.38 -12.63
CA PHE A 34 4.09 16.08 -13.15
C PHE A 34 4.38 16.75 -14.49
N ASP A 35 3.43 16.70 -15.42
CA ASP A 35 3.52 17.34 -16.74
C ASP A 35 2.37 18.34 -16.87
N LYS A 36 2.62 19.51 -17.46
CA LYS A 36 1.64 20.58 -17.64
C LYS A 36 0.42 20.12 -18.43
N ASP A 37 0.62 19.25 -19.42
CA ASP A 37 -0.45 18.70 -20.27
C ASP A 37 -0.76 17.24 -19.92
N GLY A 38 -0.26 16.76 -18.77
CA GLY A 38 -0.42 15.38 -18.31
C GLY A 38 -1.79 15.08 -17.69
N THR A 39 -2.06 13.79 -17.49
CA THR A 39 -3.33 13.29 -16.93
C THR A 39 -3.24 12.86 -15.46
N VAL A 40 -2.03 12.76 -14.92
CA VAL A 40 -1.79 12.33 -13.53
C VAL A 40 -1.94 13.52 -12.59
N THR A 41 -2.76 13.34 -11.56
CA THR A 41 -3.10 14.36 -10.56
C THR A 41 -2.97 13.78 -9.16
N ALA A 42 -2.98 14.63 -8.12
CA ALA A 42 -3.05 14.15 -6.75
C ALA A 42 -4.34 13.35 -6.45
N ALA A 43 -5.39 13.49 -7.27
CA ALA A 43 -6.63 12.75 -7.13
C ALA A 43 -6.50 11.27 -7.52
N ASN A 44 -5.69 10.96 -8.54
CA ASN A 44 -5.60 9.64 -9.17
C ASN A 44 -4.26 8.91 -8.95
N ALA A 45 -3.32 9.54 -8.25
CA ALA A 45 -2.10 8.91 -7.78
C ALA A 45 -2.19 8.56 -6.28
N SER A 46 -1.38 7.60 -5.84
CA SER A 46 -1.19 7.31 -4.41
C SER A 46 -0.54 8.49 -3.68
N GLY A 47 -0.75 8.54 -2.37
CA GLY A 47 -0.15 9.54 -1.50
C GLY A 47 1.30 9.27 -1.13
N ILE A 48 1.86 10.20 -0.36
CA ILE A 48 3.06 9.98 0.46
C ILE A 48 2.53 9.59 1.83
N ASN A 49 2.99 8.45 2.36
CA ASN A 49 2.43 7.85 3.56
C ASN A 49 3.55 7.31 4.46
N ASP A 50 3.32 7.36 5.76
CA ASP A 50 4.20 6.79 6.79
C ASP A 50 3.55 5.53 7.39
N GLY A 51 4.28 4.43 7.47
CA GLY A 51 3.74 3.17 8.01
C GLY A 51 4.76 2.04 8.13
N GLY A 52 4.34 0.96 8.81
CA GLY A 52 5.12 -0.27 8.95
C GLY A 52 4.20 -1.49 9.03
N ALA A 53 4.62 -2.59 8.40
CA ALA A 53 3.91 -3.86 8.38
C ALA A 53 4.87 -5.03 8.56
N GLY A 54 4.39 -6.15 9.12
CA GLY A 54 5.18 -7.36 9.32
C GLY A 54 4.32 -8.61 9.21
N ALA A 55 4.92 -9.68 8.72
CA ALA A 55 4.32 -11.01 8.65
C ALA A 55 5.29 -12.04 9.22
N LEU A 56 4.77 -13.01 9.98
CA LEU A 56 5.55 -14.13 10.49
C LEU A 56 5.42 -15.29 9.52
N LEU A 57 6.55 -15.71 8.95
CA LEU A 57 6.62 -16.86 8.06
C LEU A 57 7.09 -18.09 8.83
N MET A 58 6.48 -19.23 8.51
CA MET A 58 6.88 -20.54 9.01
C MET A 58 6.79 -21.56 7.89
N SER A 59 7.56 -22.63 7.99
CA SER A 59 7.24 -23.85 7.25
C SER A 59 5.96 -24.47 7.83
N GLU A 60 5.22 -25.18 6.99
CA GLU A 60 4.01 -25.88 7.42
C GLU A 60 4.28 -26.89 8.54
N ALA A 61 5.41 -27.63 8.44
CA ALA A 61 5.83 -28.57 9.46
C ALA A 61 6.09 -27.90 10.82
N GLU A 62 6.70 -26.72 10.85
CA GLU A 62 6.96 -26.00 12.09
C GLU A 62 5.68 -25.40 12.69
N ALA A 63 4.79 -24.88 11.85
CA ALA A 63 3.48 -24.41 12.29
C ALA A 63 2.66 -25.55 12.92
N ALA A 64 2.64 -26.74 12.28
CA ALA A 64 1.98 -27.93 12.81
C ALA A 64 2.61 -28.41 14.13
N ARG A 65 3.95 -28.48 14.21
CA ARG A 65 4.67 -28.87 15.44
C ARG A 65 4.33 -27.93 16.61
N ARG A 66 4.13 -26.64 16.35
CA ARG A 66 3.76 -25.63 17.35
C ARG A 66 2.26 -25.52 17.59
N GLY A 67 1.42 -26.23 16.85
CA GLY A 67 -0.04 -26.11 16.93
C GLY A 67 -0.57 -24.73 16.49
N VAL A 68 0.15 -24.01 15.64
CA VAL A 68 -0.25 -22.70 15.12
C VAL A 68 -1.05 -22.90 13.84
N THR A 69 -2.26 -22.35 13.79
CA THR A 69 -3.09 -22.33 12.57
C THR A 69 -2.59 -21.24 11.62
N PRO A 70 -2.08 -21.57 10.42
CA PRO A 70 -1.64 -20.56 9.45
C PRO A 70 -2.82 -19.75 8.91
N LEU A 71 -2.62 -18.44 8.68
CA LEU A 71 -3.64 -17.58 8.06
C LEU A 71 -3.78 -17.80 6.55
N ALA A 72 -2.66 -18.12 5.89
CA ALA A 72 -2.58 -18.36 4.45
C ALA A 72 -1.32 -19.19 4.12
N ARG A 73 -1.26 -19.70 2.88
CA ARG A 73 -0.09 -20.37 2.30
C ARG A 73 0.40 -19.58 1.09
N ILE A 74 1.71 -19.34 0.98
CA ILE A 74 2.33 -18.80 -0.24
C ILE A 74 2.37 -19.93 -1.26
N ALA A 75 1.54 -19.84 -2.31
CA ALA A 75 1.42 -20.89 -3.33
C ALA A 75 2.49 -20.78 -4.42
N SER A 76 2.77 -19.56 -4.86
CA SER A 76 3.83 -19.22 -5.82
C SER A 76 4.19 -17.74 -5.64
N TRP A 77 5.30 -17.34 -6.26
CA TRP A 77 5.70 -15.95 -6.43
C TRP A 77 6.62 -15.87 -7.66
N ALA A 78 6.64 -14.73 -8.34
CA ALA A 78 7.47 -14.49 -9.50
C ALA A 78 8.01 -13.05 -9.49
N THR A 79 9.19 -12.87 -10.09
CA THR A 79 9.79 -11.56 -10.32
C THR A 79 10.03 -11.40 -11.82
N ALA A 80 9.60 -10.28 -12.38
CA ALA A 80 9.81 -9.93 -13.77
C ALA A 80 10.38 -8.51 -13.89
N VAL A 81 10.98 -8.21 -15.04
CA VAL A 81 11.60 -6.91 -15.33
C VAL A 81 10.96 -6.35 -16.60
N VAL A 82 10.73 -5.04 -16.62
CA VAL A 82 10.24 -4.27 -17.77
C VAL A 82 11.12 -3.02 -17.94
N ASP A 83 10.95 -2.31 -19.06
CA ASP A 83 11.61 -1.02 -19.26
C ASP A 83 11.23 -0.03 -18.14
N PRO A 84 12.20 0.64 -17.48
CA PRO A 84 11.95 1.63 -16.44
C PRO A 84 10.95 2.74 -16.83
N ALA A 85 10.88 3.11 -18.11
CA ALA A 85 9.94 4.12 -18.61
C ALA A 85 8.46 3.70 -18.46
N ILE A 86 8.18 2.39 -18.37
CA ILE A 86 6.84 1.82 -18.22
C ILE A 86 6.71 0.93 -16.98
N MET A 87 7.48 1.22 -15.93
CA MET A 87 7.60 0.39 -14.72
C MET A 87 6.25 -0.05 -14.10
N GLY A 88 5.18 0.74 -14.24
CA GLY A 88 3.84 0.40 -13.74
C GLY A 88 3.22 -0.85 -14.39
N THR A 89 3.78 -1.34 -15.50
CA THR A 89 3.35 -2.57 -16.19
C THR A 89 3.99 -3.84 -15.65
N GLY A 90 4.97 -3.73 -14.74
CA GLY A 90 5.70 -4.87 -14.16
C GLY A 90 4.84 -6.03 -13.61
N PRO A 91 3.63 -5.80 -13.06
CA PRO A 91 2.75 -6.88 -12.64
C PRO A 91 2.23 -7.79 -13.78
N ILE A 92 2.15 -7.32 -15.02
CA ILE A 92 1.60 -8.09 -16.16
C ILE A 92 2.41 -9.39 -16.41
N PRO A 93 3.75 -9.37 -16.50
CA PRO A 93 4.55 -10.58 -16.66
C PRO A 93 4.91 -11.31 -15.34
N ALA A 94 4.51 -10.79 -14.17
CA ALA A 94 4.95 -11.31 -12.86
C ALA A 94 3.99 -12.36 -12.27
N SER A 95 3.68 -13.40 -13.04
CA SER A 95 2.70 -14.45 -12.68
C SER A 95 3.25 -15.86 -12.87
#